data_AF-A0A3A4XEX0-F1
#
_entry.id   AF-A0A3A4XEX0-F1
#
_cell.length_a   1.000
_cell.length_b   1.000
_cell.length_c   1.000
_cell.angle_alpha   90.00
_cell.angle_beta   90.00
_cell.angle_gamma   90.00
#
_symmetry.space_group_name_H-M   'P 1'
#
loop_
_entity.id
_entity.type
_entity.pdbx_description
1 polymer ?
#
loop_
_entity_poly.entity_id
_entity_poly.type
_entity_poly.pdbx_seq_one_letter_code
_entity_poly.pdbx_strand_id
1 'polypeptide(L)'
;MRLTIFAGMLATLILAAGAVFAQLNQGAEQMQLKAGLTGDVPFPHRRHQTVLGDCLVCHSFFAQEKGSIAKAIADGQLATKQVMDKLCIQCHRAQKQTGQQSGPLTCAKCHTRR
;
A
#
# COMPACT_ATOMS: atom_id res chain seq x y z
N MET A 1 14.76 -30.11 39.64
CA MET A 1 13.56 -29.22 39.56
C MET A 1 13.90 -27.80 39.10
N ARG A 2 14.92 -27.12 39.63
CA ARG A 2 15.22 -25.71 39.29
C ARG A 2 15.84 -25.52 37.90
N LEU A 3 16.64 -26.47 37.40
CA LEU A 3 17.33 -26.34 36.11
C LEU A 3 16.43 -26.60 34.88
N THR A 4 15.40 -27.44 35.03
CA THR A 4 14.41 -27.75 33.99
C THR A 4 13.40 -26.62 33.77
N ILE A 5 13.18 -25.78 34.79
CA ILE A 5 12.30 -24.60 34.71
C ILE A 5 12.97 -23.48 33.89
N PHE A 6 14.29 -23.31 34.02
CA PHE A 6 15.03 -22.31 33.24
C PHE A 6 15.14 -22.65 31.75
N ALA A 7 15.26 -23.94 31.39
CA ALA A 7 15.27 -24.37 29.99
C ALA A 7 13.90 -24.19 29.31
N GLY A 8 12.80 -24.39 30.05
CA GLY A 8 11.43 -24.18 29.55
C GLY A 8 11.07 -22.71 29.32
N MET A 9 11.55 -21.79 30.18
CA MET A 9 11.34 -20.34 29.99
C MET A 9 12.16 -19.76 28.82
N LEU A 10 13.33 -20.33 28.51
CA LEU A 10 14.14 -19.86 27.39
C LEU A 10 13.55 -20.26 26.03
N ALA A 11 12.94 -21.45 25.94
CA ALA A 11 12.31 -21.94 24.71
C ALA A 11 11.01 -21.17 24.34
N THR A 12 10.24 -20.69 25.32
CA THR A 12 9.02 -19.90 25.08
C THR A 12 9.31 -18.46 24.63
N LEU A 13 10.44 -17.88 25.05
CA LEU A 13 10.88 -16.55 24.63
C LEU A 13 11.26 -16.48 23.14
N ILE A 14 11.78 -17.57 22.57
CA ILE A 14 12.22 -17.61 21.16
C ILE A 14 11.02 -17.72 20.19
N LEU A 15 9.93 -18.41 20.57
CA LEU A 15 8.73 -18.51 19.72
C LEU A 15 7.95 -17.19 19.61
N ALA A 16 8.00 -16.33 20.63
CA ALA A 16 7.31 -15.04 20.62
C ALA A 16 7.96 -14.01 19.66
N ALA A 17 9.25 -14.16 19.34
CA ALA A 17 9.97 -13.23 18.48
C ALA A 17 9.53 -13.31 17.01
N GLY A 18 9.14 -14.50 16.51
CA GLY A 18 8.80 -14.70 15.09
C GLY A 18 7.50 -14.00 14.64
N ALA A 19 6.51 -13.88 15.52
CA ALA A 19 5.21 -13.28 15.19
C ALA A 19 5.27 -11.74 15.05
N VAL A 20 6.26 -11.09 15.65
CA VAL A 20 6.38 -9.63 15.67
C VAL A 20 6.85 -9.08 14.32
N PHE A 21 7.70 -9.80 13.59
CA PHE A 21 8.29 -9.32 12.32
C PHE A 21 7.27 -9.21 11.17
N ALA A 22 6.22 -10.04 11.15
CA ALA A 22 5.20 -10.00 10.10
C ALA A 22 4.29 -8.75 10.19
N GLN A 23 4.12 -8.19 11.39
CA GLN A 23 3.24 -7.05 11.63
C GLN A 23 3.92 -5.70 11.35
N LEU A 24 5.25 -5.66 11.32
CA LEU A 24 6.05 -4.45 11.12
C LEU A 24 6.00 -3.88 9.68
N ASN A 25 5.57 -4.66 8.68
CA ASN A 25 5.66 -4.27 7.27
C ASN A 25 4.33 -3.86 6.62
N GLN A 26 3.26 -3.68 7.39
CA GLN A 26 1.98 -3.26 6.83
C GLN A 26 1.80 -1.75 6.93
N GLY A 27 1.75 -1.08 5.77
CA GLY A 27 1.38 0.34 5.71
C GLY A 27 -0.04 0.60 6.24
N ALA A 28 -0.41 1.87 6.35
CA ALA A 28 -1.72 2.29 6.86
C ALA A 28 -2.87 1.58 6.12
N GLU A 29 -3.96 1.26 6.82
CA GLU A 29 -5.07 0.53 6.21
C GLU A 29 -5.83 1.36 5.18
N GLN A 30 -6.04 2.62 5.53
CA GLN A 30 -6.67 3.65 4.72
C GLN A 30 -5.73 4.85 4.66
N MET A 31 -5.65 5.48 3.50
CA MET A 31 -4.87 6.70 3.32
C MET A 31 -5.57 7.66 2.36
N GLN A 32 -5.13 8.91 2.36
CA GLN A 32 -5.57 9.92 1.41
C GLN A 32 -4.42 10.25 0.47
N LEU A 33 -4.65 10.13 -0.82
CA LEU A 33 -3.71 10.58 -1.85
C LEU A 33 -4.06 12.01 -2.24
N LYS A 34 -3.09 12.92 -2.09
CA LYS A 34 -3.25 14.31 -2.52
C LYS A 34 -3.32 14.39 -4.03
N ALA A 35 -4.40 14.98 -4.56
CA ALA A 35 -4.61 15.12 -6.01
C ALA A 35 -4.99 16.56 -6.43
N GLY A 36 -4.57 17.54 -5.63
CA GLY A 36 -4.75 18.96 -5.92
C GLY A 36 -6.21 19.36 -6.02
N LEU A 37 -6.54 20.16 -7.04
CA LEU A 37 -7.85 20.79 -7.20
C LEU A 37 -9.00 19.81 -7.46
N THR A 38 -8.72 18.56 -7.84
CA THR A 38 -9.77 17.55 -8.09
C THR A 38 -10.27 16.91 -6.78
N GLY A 39 -9.64 17.21 -5.65
CA GLY A 39 -9.93 16.63 -4.35
C GLY A 39 -9.12 15.38 -4.07
N ASP A 40 -8.85 15.12 -2.80
CA ASP A 40 -8.08 13.95 -2.36
C ASP A 40 -8.78 12.63 -2.73
N VAL A 41 -7.98 11.60 -2.99
CA VAL A 41 -8.48 10.25 -3.30
C VAL A 41 -8.35 9.37 -2.06
N PRO A 42 -9.46 8.87 -1.49
CA PRO A 42 -9.41 7.83 -0.47
C PRO A 42 -8.86 6.55 -1.10
N PHE A 43 -7.78 6.05 -0.52
CA PHE A 43 -7.06 4.90 -1.02
C PHE A 43 -7.02 3.80 0.05
N PRO A 44 -7.74 2.67 -0.17
CA PRO A 44 -7.73 1.54 0.75
C PRO A 44 -6.45 0.71 0.54
N HIS A 45 -5.34 1.20 1.09
CA HIS A 45 -4.02 0.60 0.89
C HIS A 45 -3.96 -0.86 1.37
N ARG A 46 -4.59 -1.20 2.52
CA ARG A 46 -4.63 -2.60 3.00
C ARG A 46 -5.31 -3.53 2.00
N ARG A 47 -6.38 -3.09 1.33
CA ARG A 47 -7.06 -3.91 0.32
C ARG A 47 -6.11 -4.30 -0.81
N HIS A 48 -5.26 -3.36 -1.24
CA HIS A 48 -4.26 -3.63 -2.27
C HIS A 48 -3.17 -4.58 -1.74
N GLN A 49 -2.70 -4.41 -0.51
CA GLN A 49 -1.75 -5.33 0.10
C GLN A 49 -2.30 -6.76 0.21
N THR A 50 -3.56 -6.92 0.64
CA THR A 50 -4.20 -8.23 0.79
C THR A 50 -4.41 -8.93 -0.56
N VAL A 51 -4.77 -8.18 -1.61
CA VAL A 51 -5.05 -8.77 -2.93
C VAL A 51 -3.77 -9.03 -3.72
N LEU A 52 -2.77 -8.15 -3.63
CA LEU A 52 -1.56 -8.21 -4.47
C LEU A 52 -0.38 -8.89 -3.78
N GLY A 53 -0.23 -8.76 -2.46
CA GLY A 53 0.89 -9.34 -1.69
C GLY A 53 2.27 -8.75 -1.95
N ASP A 54 2.45 -7.99 -3.04
CA ASP A 54 3.73 -7.39 -3.45
C ASP A 54 3.68 -5.86 -3.40
N CYS A 55 4.56 -5.28 -2.58
CA CYS A 55 4.69 -3.83 -2.41
C CYS A 55 5.32 -3.15 -3.64
N LEU A 56 6.16 -3.88 -4.40
CA LEU A 56 6.92 -3.32 -5.53
C LEU A 56 6.06 -3.10 -6.77
N VAL A 57 4.87 -3.71 -6.85
CA VAL A 57 3.87 -3.41 -7.88
C VAL A 57 3.60 -1.90 -7.96
N CYS A 58 3.60 -1.21 -6.81
CA CYS A 58 3.41 0.23 -6.76
C CYS A 58 4.73 0.96 -6.46
N HIS A 59 5.49 0.50 -5.48
CA HIS A 59 6.65 1.23 -4.95
C HIS A 59 7.90 1.18 -5.84
N SER A 60 7.83 0.52 -7.00
CA SER A 60 8.79 0.71 -8.08
C SER A 60 8.61 2.05 -8.82
N PHE A 61 7.42 2.66 -8.77
CA PHE A 61 7.14 3.95 -9.42
C PHE A 61 7.44 5.16 -8.52
N PHE A 62 7.44 4.97 -7.20
CA PHE A 62 7.64 6.03 -6.21
C PHE A 62 8.07 5.42 -4.87
N ALA A 63 8.82 6.17 -4.07
CA ALA A 63 9.33 5.70 -2.79
C ALA A 63 8.21 5.23 -1.84
N GLN A 64 8.48 4.19 -1.05
CA GLN A 64 7.58 3.65 -0.03
C GLN A 64 7.55 4.53 1.23
N GLU A 65 7.11 5.76 1.06
CA GLU A 65 6.98 6.76 2.12
C GLU A 65 5.71 7.59 1.91
N LYS A 66 5.16 8.11 3.00
CA LYS A 66 3.95 8.94 2.94
C LYS A 66 4.24 10.23 2.18
N GLY A 67 3.50 10.45 1.09
CA GLY A 67 3.59 11.69 0.31
C GLY A 67 4.69 11.70 -0.76
N SER A 68 5.40 10.59 -1.00
CA SER A 68 6.43 10.48 -2.04
C SER A 68 5.96 10.92 -3.41
N ILE A 69 4.73 10.57 -3.81
CA ILE A 69 4.17 10.98 -5.10
C ILE A 69 4.09 12.51 -5.19
N ALA A 70 3.58 13.17 -4.15
CA ALA A 70 3.43 14.62 -4.13
C ALA A 70 4.81 15.31 -4.10
N LYS A 71 5.75 14.77 -3.32
CA LYS A 71 7.14 15.24 -3.28
C LYS A 71 7.81 15.11 -4.64
N ALA A 72 7.73 13.94 -5.28
CA ALA A 72 8.34 13.70 -6.59
C ALA A 72 7.72 14.57 -7.70
N ILE A 73 6.43 14.93 -7.61
CA ILE A 73 5.81 15.92 -8.51
C ILE A 73 6.39 17.32 -8.25
N ALA A 74 6.49 17.72 -6.98
CA ALA A 74 7.05 19.04 -6.61
C ALA A 74 8.53 19.17 -7.01
N ASP A 75 9.30 18.08 -6.90
CA ASP A 75 10.71 18.00 -7.29
C ASP A 75 10.89 17.83 -8.82
N GLY A 76 9.80 17.79 -9.60
CA GLY A 76 9.83 17.65 -11.07
C GLY A 76 10.23 16.26 -11.59
N GLN A 77 10.34 15.26 -10.71
CA GLN A 77 10.71 13.88 -11.05
C GLN A 77 9.54 13.08 -11.64
N LEU A 78 8.30 13.46 -11.29
CA LEU A 78 7.09 12.88 -11.84
C LEU A 78 6.20 13.97 -12.43
N ALA A 79 5.61 13.71 -13.59
CA ALA A 79 4.56 14.59 -14.10
C ALA A 79 3.27 14.44 -13.28
N THR A 80 2.49 15.52 -13.21
CA THR A 80 1.14 15.47 -12.63
C THR A 80 0.33 14.35 -13.30
N LYS A 81 -0.36 13.54 -12.49
CA LYS A 81 -1.15 12.36 -12.91
C LYS A 81 -0.35 11.16 -13.44
N GLN A 82 0.97 11.23 -13.59
CA GLN A 82 1.75 10.12 -14.17
C GLN A 82 1.49 8.78 -13.46
N VAL A 83 1.53 8.75 -12.12
CA VAL A 83 1.26 7.53 -11.34
C VAL A 83 -0.19 7.05 -11.55
N MET A 84 -1.16 7.97 -11.52
CA MET A 84 -2.57 7.62 -11.75
C MET A 84 -2.77 6.99 -13.13
N ASP A 85 -2.26 7.63 -14.18
CA ASP A 85 -2.50 7.24 -15.56
C ASP A 85 -1.70 6.01 -15.99
N LYS A 86 -0.46 5.90 -15.53
CA LYS A 86 0.46 4.83 -15.97
C LYS A 86 0.45 3.60 -15.08
N LEU A 87 0.04 3.72 -13.82
CA LEU A 87 -0.01 2.59 -12.90
C LEU A 87 -1.46 2.26 -12.51
N CYS A 88 -2.16 3.18 -11.83
CA CYS A 88 -3.45 2.87 -11.21
C CYS A 88 -4.52 2.52 -12.25
N ILE A 89 -4.76 3.40 -13.23
CA ILE A 89 -5.78 3.21 -14.26
C ILE A 89 -5.42 2.07 -15.20
N GLN A 90 -4.12 1.86 -15.49
CA GLN A 90 -3.68 0.73 -16.33
C GLN A 90 -3.96 -0.60 -15.64
N CYS A 91 -3.57 -0.75 -14.37
CA CYS A 91 -3.82 -1.96 -13.61
C CYS A 91 -5.33 -2.26 -13.50
N HIS A 92 -6.13 -1.26 -13.12
CA HIS A 92 -7.58 -1.43 -13.06
C HIS A 92 -8.17 -1.79 -14.43
N ARG A 93 -7.71 -1.17 -15.53
CA ARG A 93 -8.21 -1.47 -16.86
C ARG A 93 -7.86 -2.90 -17.28
N ALA A 94 -6.63 -3.34 -17.02
CA ALA A 94 -6.18 -4.70 -17.31
C ALA A 94 -7.05 -5.74 -16.58
N GLN A 95 -7.23 -5.58 -15.26
CA GLN A 95 -8.08 -6.48 -14.47
C GLN A 95 -9.51 -6.52 -15.00
N LYS A 96 -10.08 -5.36 -15.36
CA LYS A 96 -11.43 -5.29 -15.93
C LYS A 96 -11.52 -6.02 -17.28
N GLN A 97 -10.51 -5.88 -18.13
CA GLN A 97 -10.46 -6.53 -19.45
C GLN A 97 -10.35 -8.06 -19.33
N THR A 98 -9.67 -8.56 -18.30
CA THR A 98 -9.58 -10.00 -18.01
C THR A 98 -10.76 -10.54 -17.20
N GLY A 99 -11.82 -9.74 -17.00
CA GLY A 99 -13.01 -10.14 -16.25
C GLY A 99 -12.80 -10.27 -14.73
N GLN A 100 -11.66 -9.80 -14.20
CA GLN A 100 -11.38 -9.81 -12.77
C GLN A 100 -12.07 -8.62 -12.07
N GLN A 101 -12.28 -8.76 -10.76
CA GLN A 101 -12.73 -7.63 -9.96
C GLN A 101 -11.70 -6.51 -10.04
N SER A 102 -12.14 -5.31 -10.43
CA SER A 102 -11.26 -4.18 -10.70
C SER A 102 -11.65 -2.95 -9.88
N GLY A 103 -10.68 -2.06 -9.66
CA GLY A 103 -10.90 -0.77 -9.05
C GLY A 103 -11.59 0.25 -9.98
N PRO A 104 -11.83 1.48 -9.48
CA PRO A 104 -12.49 2.53 -10.24
C PRO A 104 -11.68 2.99 -11.45
N LEU A 105 -12.39 3.36 -12.52
CA LEU A 105 -11.82 3.83 -13.80
C LEU A 105 -12.27 5.23 -14.21
N THR A 106 -13.16 5.86 -13.43
CA THR A 106 -13.69 7.19 -13.74
C THR A 106 -13.35 8.16 -12.62
N CYS A 107 -13.12 9.44 -12.97
CA CYS A 107 -12.66 10.45 -12.02
C CYS A 107 -13.56 10.53 -10.77
N ALA A 108 -14.88 10.59 -10.94
CA ALA A 108 -15.83 10.72 -9.83
C ALA A 108 -15.89 9.48 -8.91
N LYS A 109 -15.42 8.31 -9.36
CA LYS A 109 -15.35 7.11 -8.52
C LYS A 109 -14.08 7.05 -7.66
N CYS A 110 -13.03 7.76 -8.08
CA CYS A 110 -11.81 7.92 -7.28
C CYS A 110 -11.90 9.15 -6.37
N HIS A 111 -12.37 10.28 -6.90
CA HIS A 111 -12.49 11.55 -6.20
C HIS A 111 -13.89 11.69 -5.60
N THR A 112 -14.05 11.25 -4.35
CA THR A 112 -15.37 11.13 -3.69
C THR A 112 -15.83 12.41 -2.99
N ARG A 113 -15.01 13.47 -2.96
CA ARG A 113 -15.42 14.81 -2.55
C ARG A 113 -15.05 15.81 -3.64
N ARG A 114 -16.08 16.37 -4.29
CA ARG A 114 -15.99 17.66 -4.97
C ARG A 114 -16.61 18.71 -4.07
#